data_AF-A0A2A5XXT2-F1
#
_entry.id   AF-A0A2A5XXT2-F1
#
_cell.length_a   1.000
_cell.length_b   1.000
_cell.length_c   1.000
_cell.angle_alpha   90.00
_cell.angle_beta   90.00
_cell.angle_gamma   90.00
#
_symmetry.space_group_name_H-M   'P 1'
#
loop_
_entity.id
_entity.type
_entity.pdbx_description
1 polymer ?
#
loop_
_entity_poly.entity_id
_entity_poly.type
_entity_poly.pdbx_seq_one_letter_code
_entity_poly.pdbx_strand_id
1 'polypeptide(L)' 'MFNRKISQIIVTFAFFYSAIICHFKAIETFQSGKLILACFLWFCALTSFLGGLRFQIAKLVNKIKEINKNE' A
#
# COMPACT_ATOMS: atom_id res chain seq x y z
N MET A 1 24.77 1.40 4.47
CA MET A 1 23.45 1.16 5.09
C MET A 1 22.34 2.13 4.64
N PHE A 2 22.66 3.28 4.04
CA PHE A 2 21.69 4.28 3.53
C PHE A 2 20.85 3.80 2.32
N ASN A 3 21.42 2.96 1.47
CA ASN A 3 20.80 2.52 0.21
C ASN A 3 19.53 1.64 0.42
N ARG A 4 19.47 0.87 1.53
CA ARG A 4 18.31 0.03 1.86
C ARG A 4 17.04 0.85 2.16
N LYS A 5 17.18 2.02 2.78
CA LYS A 5 16.03 2.90 3.12
C LYS A 5 15.41 3.52 1.88
N ILE A 6 16.22 3.95 0.91
CA ILE A 6 15.73 4.51 -0.36
C ILE A 6 15.07 3.42 -1.20
N SER A 7 15.69 2.24 -1.31
CA SER A 7 15.10 1.10 -2.01
C SER A 7 13.75 0.69 -1.40
N GLN A 8 13.61 0.69 -0.07
CA GLN A 8 12.33 0.44 0.60
C GLN A 8 11.27 1.51 0.31
N ILE A 9 11.66 2.78 0.23
CA ILE A 9 10.75 3.89 -0.13
C ILE A 9 10.24 3.72 -1.57
N ILE A 10 11.12 3.40 -2.51
CA ILE A 10 10.76 3.19 -3.92
C ILE A 10 9.79 2.02 -4.06
N VAL A 11 10.06 0.89 -3.39
CA VAL A 11 9.16 -0.28 -3.39
C VAL A 11 7.80 0.08 -2.80
N THR A 12 7.76 0.87 -1.72
CA THR A 12 6.50 1.32 -1.11
C THR A 12 5.68 2.17 -2.09
N PHE A 13 6.35 3.05 -2.84
CA PHE A 13 5.72 3.89 -3.85
C PHE A 13 5.18 3.06 -5.02
N ALA A 14 5.92 2.02 -5.45
CA ALA A 14 5.48 1.08 -6.48
C ALA A 14 4.25 0.27 -6.05
N PHE A 15 4.17 -0.14 -4.78
CA PHE A 15 2.97 -0.79 -4.21
C PHE A 15 1.76 0.14 -4.21
N PHE A 16 1.95 1.41 -3.85
CA PHE A 16 0.89 2.42 -3.86
C PHE A 16 0.38 2.69 -5.28
N TYR A 17 1.30 2.84 -6.24
CA TYR A 17 0.97 3.03 -7.65
C TYR A 17 0.20 1.82 -8.22
N SER A 18 0.64 0.60 -7.88
CA SER A 18 -0.05 -0.63 -8.27
C SER A 18 -1.45 -0.73 -7.68
N ALA A 19 -1.64 -0.34 -6.41
CA ALA A 19 -2.96 -0.31 -5.77
C ALA A 19 -3.92 0.67 -6.47
N ILE A 20 -3.43 1.86 -6.84
CA ILE A 20 -4.22 2.87 -7.57
C ILE A 20 -4.62 2.33 -8.95
N ILE A 21 -3.67 1.78 -9.72
CA ILE A 21 -3.97 1.16 -11.02
C ILE A 21 -4.99 0.04 -10.88
N CYS A 22 -4.82 -0.83 -9.88
CA CYS A 22 -5.72 -1.96 -9.67
C CYS A 22 -7.14 -1.48 -9.31
N HIS A 23 -7.28 -0.39 -8.56
CA HIS A 23 -8.56 0.24 -8.27
C HIS A 23 -9.25 0.80 -9.53
N PHE A 24 -8.51 1.55 -10.37
CA PHE A 24 -9.04 2.03 -11.65
C PHE A 24 -9.46 0.88 -12.56
N LYS A 25 -8.62 -0.16 -12.65
CA LYS A 25 -8.89 -1.33 -13.49
C LYS A 25 -10.07 -2.15 -12.97
N ALA A 26 -10.29 -2.17 -11.66
CA ALA A 26 -11.49 -2.77 -11.06
C ALA A 26 -12.76 -2.02 -11.46
N ILE A 27 -12.73 -0.68 -11.42
CA ILE A 27 -13.85 0.18 -11.83
C ILE A 27 -14.18 -0.04 -13.32
N GLU A 28 -13.17 -0.11 -14.17
CA GLU A 28 -13.34 -0.36 -15.61
C GLU A 28 -13.94 -1.75 -15.87
N THR A 29 -13.49 -2.77 -15.12
CA THR A 29 -13.99 -4.15 -15.22
C THR A 29 -15.41 -4.29 -14.66
N PHE A 30 -15.74 -3.51 -13.63
CA PHE A 30 -17.08 -3.42 -13.07
C PHE A 30 -18.06 -2.84 -14.09
N GLN A 31 -17.66 -1.77 -14.79
CA GLN A 31 -18.44 -1.17 -15.87
C GLN A 31 -18.65 -2.13 -17.05
N SER A 32 -17.68 -3.02 -17.30
CA SER A 32 -17.74 -4.06 -18.34
C SER A 32 -18.62 -5.28 -17.96
N GLY A 33 -19.29 -5.26 -16.80
CA GLY A 33 -20.23 -6.31 -16.37
C GLY A 33 -19.58 -7.54 -15.71
N LYS A 34 -18.27 -7.55 -15.50
CA LYS A 34 -17.53 -8.68 -14.89
C LYS A 34 -17.34 -8.46 -13.39
N LEU A 35 -18.42 -8.56 -12.63
CA LEU A 35 -18.47 -8.29 -11.17
C LEU A 35 -17.49 -9.13 -10.33
N ILE A 36 -17.32 -10.41 -10.66
CA ILE A 36 -16.41 -11.33 -9.94
C ILE A 36 -14.95 -10.87 -10.08
N LEU A 37 -14.57 -10.45 -11.27
CA LEU A 37 -13.20 -9.99 -11.56
C LEU A 37 -12.93 -8.62 -10.93
N ALA A 38 -13.93 -7.74 -10.91
CA ALA A 38 -13.86 -6.45 -10.22
C ALA A 38 -13.67 -6.62 -8.70
N CYS A 39 -14.41 -7.54 -8.08
CA CYS A 39 -14.28 -7.85 -6.64
C CYS A 39 -12.87 -8.39 -6.32
N PHE A 40 -12.35 -9.29 -7.16
CA PHE A 40 -10.99 -9.82 -7.00
C PHE A 40 -9.91 -8.72 -7.14
N LEU A 41 -10.06 -7.81 -8.10
CA LEU A 41 -9.14 -6.67 -8.24
C LEU A 41 -9.24 -5.70 -7.07
N TRP A 42 -10.41 -5.46 -6.51
CA TRP A 42 -10.56 -4.67 -5.28
C TRP A 42 -9.83 -5.30 -4.10
N PHE A 43 -9.94 -6.62 -3.94
CA PHE A 43 -9.21 -7.35 -2.91
C PHE A 43 -7.68 -7.27 -3.12
N CYS A 44 -7.23 -7.33 -4.38
CA CYS A 44 -5.83 -7.15 -4.76
C CYS A 44 -5.32 -5.73 -4.47
N ALA A 45 -6.12 -4.70 -4.75
CA ALA A 45 -5.81 -3.31 -4.45
C ALA A 45 -5.68 -3.07 -2.94
N LEU A 46 -6.61 -3.60 -2.14
CA LEU A 46 -6.55 -3.55 -0.67
C LEU A 46 -5.31 -4.25 -0.13
N THR A 47 -4.99 -5.44 -0.64
CA THR A 47 -3.78 -6.20 -0.24
C THR A 47 -2.50 -5.43 -0.56
N SER A 48 -2.41 -4.80 -1.74
CA SER A 48 -1.27 -3.96 -2.14
C SER A 48 -1.14 -2.71 -1.28
N PHE A 49 -2.27 -2.12 -0.88
CA PHE A 49 -2.31 -0.97 0.02
C PHE A 49 -1.80 -1.34 1.43
N LEU A 50 -2.25 -2.46 2.01
CA LEU A 50 -1.74 -2.98 3.28
C LEU A 50 -0.23 -3.32 3.20
N GLY A 51 0.22 -3.86 2.06
CA GLY A 51 1.63 -4.13 1.78
C GLY A 51 2.48 -2.86 1.80
N GLY A 52 2.01 -1.76 1.19
CA GLY A 52 2.67 -0.46 1.22
C GLY A 52 2.70 0.18 2.61
N LEU A 53 1.65 -0.01 3.41
CA LEU A 53 1.57 0.55 4.76
C LEU A 53 2.57 -0.05 5.76
N ARG A 54 3.10 -1.27 5.52
CA ARG A 54 4.11 -1.91 6.39
C ARG A 54 5.24 -0.96 6.79
N PHE A 55 5.68 -0.10 5.87
CA PHE A 55 6.79 0.82 6.15
C PHE A 55 6.36 2.06 6.93
N GLN A 56 5.15 2.59 6.69
CA GLN A 56 4.60 3.69 7.46
C GLN A 56 4.29 3.27 8.90
N ILE A 57 3.77 2.07 9.11
CA ILE A 57 3.44 1.53 10.44
C ILE A 57 4.72 1.41 11.29
N ALA A 58 5.82 0.90 10.73
CA ALA A 58 7.09 0.84 11.44
C ALA A 58 7.64 2.24 11.81
N LYS A 59 7.48 3.22 10.92
CA LYS A 59 7.88 4.61 11.16
C LYS A 59 7.01 5.26 12.23
N LEU A 60 5.69 5.04 12.18
CA LEU A 60 4.71 5.57 13.12
C LEU A 60 4.90 4.96 14.52
N VAL A 61 5.10 3.65 14.60
CA VAL A 61 5.37 2.94 15.86
C VAL A 61 6.69 3.40 16.49
N ASN A 62 7.77 3.56 15.71
CA ASN A 62 9.01 4.13 16.25
C ASN A 62 8.84 5.57 16.73
N LYS A 63 8.08 6.39 15.98
CA LYS A 63 7.82 7.79 16.36
C LYS A 63 7.00 7.87 17.65
N ILE A 64 5.99 7.02 17.81
CA ILE A 64 5.17 6.92 19.04
C ILE A 64 6.00 6.40 20.21
N LYS A 65 6.92 5.46 19.98
CA LYS A 65 7.83 4.92 21.00
C LYS A 65 8.88 5.93 21.46
N GLU A 66 9.38 6.79 20.57
CA GLU A 66 10.28 7.90 20.96
C GLU A 66 9.56 8.98 21.76
N ILE A 67 8.31 9.31 21.41
CA ILE A 67 7.50 10.27 22.17
C ILE A 67 7.24 9.77 23.61
N ASN A 68 6.89 8.49 23.77
CA ASN A 68 6.70 7.88 25.10
C ASN A 68 7.98 7.70 25.93
N LYS A 69 9.17 7.84 25.34
CA LYS A 69 10.46 7.67 26.05
C LYS A 69 11.06 9.00 26.50
N ASN A 70 10.51 10.12 26.02
CA ASN A 70 10.88 11.47 26.42
C ASN A 70 9.95 12.08 27.49
N GLU A 71 9.00 11.30 28.02
CA GLU A 71 8.35 11.51 29.32
C GLU A 71 8.99 10.60 30.37
#